data_AF-A0A521WQC3-F1
#
_entry.id   AF-A0A521WQC3-F1
#
_cell.length_a   1.000
_cell.length_b   1.000
_cell.length_c   1.000
_cell.angle_alpha   90.00
_cell.angle_beta   90.00
_cell.angle_gamma   90.00
#
_symmetry.space_group_name_H-M   'P 1'
#
loop_
_entity.id
_entity.type
_entity.pdbx_description
1 polymer ?
#
loop_
_entity_poly.entity_id
_entity_poly.type
_entity_poly.pdbx_seq_one_letter_code
_entity_poly.pdbx_strand_id
1 'polypeptide(L)'
;MILLLISFIAGALTVLAPCILPLLPVIIGGSLSNGGVGVFNKKKAFTIIIALGVSVIGFTLLLKASTLFIDIPEYVWKWISGGIIIFLGLVTLFPSLWEGQFIARLSTKSNILLGKGNKQNSFWGDVIVGSALGPVFSTCSPTYFIVLATVLPVSPALGMLYLFAYTIGLCLSLLVVSIVGQKIMNKLGVAADPKGWFKRTLGVIFLIVGIAIIGGFDKKTQLFLLDAGFFDVTKIEQKLLEKNNAPARTTDVSAKESSVKKDVSGYLTMEQKQAKYKKVPELSSIDGYVNTEGKPITLASLRGKVVLLDIWTYSCINCQRTIPYINEWYTKYKDQGLEVVGLHTPEFAFEKVQVNVEKAVKGFSIQYPVVLDNDYSTWNALGNQFWPRKYLIDIDGYIIYDHIGEGEYEETEKAIQNALKERASRMGMEDTVSTGTSQPSTVVTVDSSKVKSPEVYFGSSRNHYLANGTAGQTGEQTLSVPSKASFNQLYLGGTWSMTPEYAENKSGGSIVFSYESKNVYMTAGSAKGVEIEIYKDDVLVKKMVIKDETLYSLIQDAEYGKHILRIVIPRAGLQAFTFTFG
;
A
#
# COMPACT_ATOMS: atom_id res chain seq x y z
N MET A 1 -17.14 -12.84 11.69
CA MET A 1 -18.23 -13.07 10.69
C MET A 1 -18.10 -12.19 9.46
N ILE A 2 -17.86 -10.88 9.59
CA ILE A 2 -17.78 -9.97 8.42
C ILE A 2 -16.64 -10.35 7.45
N LEU A 3 -15.45 -10.70 7.95
CA LEU A 3 -14.32 -11.14 7.09
C LEU A 3 -14.60 -12.45 6.33
N LEU A 4 -15.41 -13.35 6.90
CA LEU A 4 -15.85 -14.56 6.19
C LEU A 4 -16.78 -14.21 5.03
N LEU A 5 -17.71 -13.27 5.26
CA LEU A 5 -18.63 -12.80 4.23
C LEU A 5 -17.87 -12.05 3.12
N ILE A 6 -16.89 -11.22 3.48
CA ILE A 6 -16.01 -10.53 2.53
C ILE A 6 -15.20 -11.54 1.72
N SER A 7 -14.58 -12.54 2.36
CA SER A 7 -13.82 -13.58 1.66
C SER A 7 -14.69 -14.36 0.68
N PHE A 8 -15.93 -14.69 1.08
CA PHE A 8 -16.91 -15.33 0.22
C PHE A 8 -17.31 -14.46 -0.98
N ILE A 9 -17.61 -13.18 -0.75
CA ILE A 9 -17.95 -12.22 -1.81
C ILE A 9 -16.77 -12.01 -2.77
N ALA A 10 -15.55 -11.88 -2.25
CA ALA A 10 -14.33 -11.77 -3.04
C ALA A 10 -14.12 -13.00 -3.94
N GLY A 11 -14.36 -14.21 -3.41
CA GLY A 11 -14.36 -15.45 -4.19
C GLY A 11 -15.39 -15.42 -5.32
N ALA A 12 -16.60 -14.94 -5.06
CA ALA A 12 -17.66 -14.84 -6.07
C ALA A 12 -17.33 -13.81 -7.17
N LEU A 13 -16.74 -12.67 -6.81
CA LEU A 13 -16.37 -11.60 -7.74
C LEU A 13 -15.14 -11.95 -8.58
N THR A 14 -14.29 -12.87 -8.11
CA THR A 14 -13.09 -13.32 -8.82
C THR A 14 -13.41 -13.84 -10.23
N VAL A 15 -14.60 -14.39 -10.46
CA VAL A 15 -15.04 -14.86 -11.79
C VAL A 15 -15.11 -13.74 -12.84
N LEU A 16 -15.29 -12.50 -12.40
CA LEU A 16 -15.36 -11.32 -13.28
C LEU A 16 -13.97 -10.77 -13.66
N ALA A 17 -12.90 -11.33 -13.11
CA ALA A 17 -11.56 -10.87 -13.39
C ALA A 17 -11.22 -11.03 -14.89
N PRO A 18 -10.56 -10.03 -15.50
CA PRO A 18 -10.28 -9.99 -16.95
C PRO A 18 -9.44 -11.18 -17.44
N CYS A 19 -8.68 -11.80 -16.54
CA CYS A 19 -7.88 -13.00 -16.76
C CYS A 19 -8.69 -14.32 -16.71
N ILE A 20 -9.84 -14.34 -16.04
CA ILE A 20 -10.69 -15.53 -15.84
C ILE A 20 -11.79 -15.58 -16.90
N LEU A 21 -12.30 -14.43 -17.35
CA LEU A 21 -13.30 -14.34 -18.40
C LEU A 21 -12.95 -15.18 -19.66
N PRO A 22 -11.70 -15.17 -20.16
CA PRO A 22 -11.31 -15.98 -21.30
C PRO A 22 -11.31 -17.51 -21.04
N LEU A 23 -11.25 -17.94 -19.77
CA LEU A 23 -11.25 -19.36 -19.38
C LEU A 23 -12.67 -19.92 -19.14
N LEU A 24 -13.66 -19.04 -18.96
CA LEU A 24 -15.06 -19.44 -18.77
C LEU A 24 -15.59 -20.37 -19.88
N PRO A 25 -15.29 -20.15 -21.18
CA PRO A 25 -15.73 -21.05 -22.23
C PRO A 25 -15.16 -22.46 -22.12
N VAL A 26 -13.97 -22.64 -21.52
CA VAL A 26 -13.35 -23.96 -21.30
C VAL A 26 -14.11 -24.72 -20.21
N ILE A 27 -14.52 -24.04 -19.14
CA ILE A 27 -15.31 -24.62 -18.05
C ILE A 27 -16.73 -24.98 -18.55
N ILE A 28 -17.35 -24.07 -19.32
CA ILE A 28 -18.64 -24.32 -19.96
C ILE A 28 -18.53 -25.50 -20.94
N GLY A 29 -17.47 -25.54 -21.76
CA GLY A 29 -17.22 -26.62 -22.72
C GLY A 29 -16.94 -27.97 -22.07
N GLY A 30 -16.18 -28.01 -20.98
CA GLY A 30 -15.90 -29.24 -20.21
C GLY A 30 -17.14 -29.80 -19.50
N SER A 31 -18.13 -28.95 -19.20
CA SER A 31 -19.40 -29.37 -18.60
C SER A 31 -20.38 -30.03 -19.59
N LEU A 32 -20.06 -30.01 -20.89
CA LEU A 32 -20.87 -30.63 -21.93
C LEU A 32 -20.57 -32.14 -22.04
N SER A 33 -21.64 -32.93 -22.14
CA SER A 33 -21.57 -34.36 -22.42
C SER A 33 -21.45 -34.59 -23.93
N ASN A 34 -20.48 -35.40 -24.38
CA ASN A 34 -20.36 -35.83 -25.79
C ASN A 34 -21.49 -36.80 -26.23
N GLY A 35 -22.44 -37.13 -25.35
CA GLY A 35 -23.64 -37.89 -25.68
C GLY A 35 -24.82 -36.95 -25.95
N GLY A 36 -24.97 -36.52 -27.20
CA GLY A 36 -26.16 -35.79 -27.69
C GLY A 36 -26.17 -34.29 -27.38
N VAL A 37 -26.46 -33.51 -28.41
CA VAL A 37 -26.48 -32.04 -28.42
C VAL A 37 -27.25 -31.48 -27.20
N GLY A 38 -26.56 -30.67 -26.39
CA GLY A 38 -27.19 -29.73 -25.46
C GLY A 38 -27.59 -30.22 -24.06
N VAL A 39 -27.33 -31.47 -23.66
CA VAL A 39 -27.73 -31.97 -22.33
C VAL A 39 -26.68 -31.66 -21.27
N PHE A 40 -27.05 -30.82 -20.29
CA PHE A 40 -26.21 -30.48 -19.13
C PHE A 40 -25.93 -31.70 -18.26
N ASN A 41 -24.65 -32.06 -18.11
CA ASN A 41 -24.28 -33.04 -17.11
C ASN A 41 -23.87 -32.32 -15.81
N LYS A 42 -24.85 -32.11 -14.93
CA LYS A 42 -24.64 -31.53 -13.59
C LYS A 42 -23.47 -32.19 -12.84
N LYS A 43 -23.29 -33.51 -13.01
CA LYS A 43 -22.20 -34.25 -12.35
C LYS A 43 -20.83 -33.85 -12.89
N LYS A 44 -20.67 -33.65 -14.20
CA LYS A 44 -19.40 -33.20 -14.79
C LYS A 44 -19.03 -31.79 -14.37
N ALA A 45 -19.97 -30.86 -14.46
CA ALA A 45 -19.76 -29.47 -14.03
C ALA A 45 -19.31 -29.43 -12.57
N PHE A 46 -19.97 -30.19 -11.71
CA PHE A 46 -19.66 -30.26 -10.29
C PHE A 46 -18.28 -30.89 -10.02
N THR A 47 -17.91 -31.97 -10.73
CA THR A 47 -16.58 -32.59 -10.63
C THR A 47 -15.46 -31.63 -11.02
N ILE A 48 -15.61 -30.90 -12.13
CA ILE A 48 -14.61 -29.91 -12.58
C ILE A 48 -14.47 -28.78 -11.56
N ILE A 49 -15.59 -28.25 -11.05
CA ILE A 49 -15.60 -27.13 -10.10
C ILE A 49 -15.02 -27.54 -8.74
N ILE A 50 -15.32 -28.73 -8.24
CA ILE A 50 -14.72 -29.24 -7.00
C ILE A 50 -13.22 -29.47 -7.17
N ALA A 51 -12.82 -30.12 -8.26
CA ALA A 51 -11.40 -30.35 -8.54
C ALA A 51 -10.62 -29.03 -8.65
N LEU A 52 -11.22 -28.00 -9.26
CA LEU A 52 -10.69 -26.64 -9.28
C LEU A 52 -10.54 -26.08 -7.85
N GLY A 53 -11.59 -26.14 -7.03
CA GLY A 53 -11.54 -25.62 -5.67
C GLY A 53 -10.47 -26.29 -4.80
N VAL A 54 -10.32 -27.61 -4.91
CA VAL A 54 -9.25 -28.37 -4.23
C VAL A 54 -7.87 -27.97 -4.75
N SER A 55 -7.71 -27.80 -6.07
CA SER A 55 -6.45 -27.36 -6.67
C SER A 55 -6.05 -25.95 -6.24
N VAL A 56 -7.00 -25.02 -6.15
CA VAL A 56 -6.75 -23.67 -5.62
C VAL A 56 -6.24 -23.73 -4.19
N ILE A 57 -6.87 -24.51 -3.31
CA ILE A 57 -6.42 -24.67 -1.92
C ILE A 57 -5.02 -25.30 -1.86
N GLY A 58 -4.79 -26.38 -2.62
CA GLY A 58 -3.50 -27.09 -2.65
C GLY A 58 -2.36 -26.21 -3.17
N PHE A 59 -2.59 -25.51 -4.28
CA PHE A 59 -1.59 -24.61 -4.86
C PHE A 59 -1.33 -23.40 -3.95
N THR A 60 -2.34 -22.92 -3.22
CA THR A 60 -2.18 -21.87 -2.21
C THR A 60 -1.23 -22.28 -1.09
N LEU A 61 -1.43 -23.48 -0.56
CA LEU A 61 -0.58 -24.03 0.50
C LEU A 61 0.85 -24.29 -0.01
N LEU A 62 0.98 -24.73 -1.26
CA LEU A 62 2.27 -24.94 -1.92
C LEU A 62 3.02 -23.63 -2.17
N LEU A 63 2.33 -22.58 -2.63
CA LEU A 63 2.92 -21.25 -2.80
C LEU A 63 3.42 -20.71 -1.46
N LYS A 64 2.64 -20.82 -0.39
CA LYS A 64 3.07 -20.44 0.96
C LYS A 64 4.31 -21.23 1.42
N ALA A 65 4.32 -22.54 1.17
CA ALA A 65 5.48 -23.36 1.49
C ALA A 65 6.72 -22.90 0.71
N SER A 66 6.57 -22.49 -0.56
CA SER A 66 7.68 -21.97 -1.37
C SER A 66 8.16 -20.58 -0.97
N THR A 67 7.28 -19.66 -0.57
CA THR A 67 7.67 -18.30 -0.14
C THR A 67 8.42 -18.28 1.19
N LEU A 68 8.29 -19.33 2.01
CA LEU A 68 9.11 -19.53 3.21
C LEU A 68 10.56 -19.95 2.91
N PHE A 69 10.87 -20.38 1.68
CA PHE A 69 12.19 -20.92 1.31
C PHE A 69 12.89 -20.17 0.17
N ILE A 70 12.19 -19.40 -0.67
CA ILE A 70 12.79 -18.71 -1.83
C ILE A 70 12.15 -17.34 -2.03
N ASP A 71 12.96 -16.30 -1.92
CA ASP A 71 12.59 -14.91 -2.18
C ASP A 71 12.61 -14.66 -3.70
N ILE A 72 11.54 -15.07 -4.40
CA ILE A 72 11.43 -14.92 -5.86
C ILE A 72 10.76 -13.58 -6.19
N PRO A 73 11.43 -12.66 -6.92
CA PRO A 73 10.86 -11.38 -7.31
C PRO A 73 9.53 -11.51 -8.07
N GLU A 74 8.58 -10.59 -7.83
CA GLU A 74 7.23 -10.58 -8.44
C GLU A 74 7.25 -10.63 -9.98
N TYR A 75 8.29 -10.08 -10.61
CA TYR A 75 8.44 -10.10 -12.06
C TYR A 75 8.53 -11.53 -12.62
N VAL A 76 9.11 -12.48 -11.90
CA VAL A 76 9.29 -13.86 -12.38
C VAL A 76 7.94 -14.53 -12.57
N TRP A 77 7.01 -14.34 -11.63
CA TRP A 77 5.65 -14.88 -11.71
C TRP A 77 4.84 -14.28 -12.85
N LYS A 78 5.04 -12.98 -13.13
CA LYS A 78 4.45 -12.30 -14.29
C LYS A 78 4.88 -12.92 -15.62
N TRP A 79 6.17 -13.24 -15.78
CA TRP A 79 6.69 -13.90 -16.99
C TRP A 79 6.20 -15.34 -17.12
N ILE A 80 6.15 -16.11 -16.03
CA ILE A 80 5.68 -17.50 -16.02
C ILE A 80 4.20 -17.58 -16.42
N SER A 81 3.34 -16.79 -15.77
CA SER A 81 1.89 -16.78 -16.03
C SER A 81 1.55 -16.28 -17.43
N GLY A 82 2.14 -15.15 -17.85
CA GLY A 82 1.99 -14.63 -19.21
C GLY A 82 2.45 -15.62 -20.27
N GLY A 83 3.58 -16.29 -20.03
CA GLY A 83 4.12 -17.34 -20.91
C GLY A 83 3.17 -18.53 -21.09
N ILE A 84 2.58 -19.03 -20.01
CA ILE A 84 1.62 -20.15 -20.05
C ILE A 84 0.36 -19.77 -20.84
N ILE A 85 -0.17 -18.55 -20.65
CA ILE A 85 -1.38 -18.09 -21.36
C ILE A 85 -1.11 -17.89 -22.85
N ILE A 86 0.02 -17.29 -23.21
CA ILE A 86 0.45 -17.14 -24.62
C ILE A 86 0.59 -18.52 -25.26
N PHE A 87 1.22 -19.47 -24.56
CA PHE A 87 1.38 -20.83 -25.02
C PHE A 87 0.02 -21.52 -25.26
N LEU A 88 -0.91 -21.42 -24.32
CA LEU A 88 -2.28 -21.94 -24.48
C LEU A 88 -3.02 -21.27 -25.66
N GLY A 89 -2.83 -19.97 -25.84
CA GLY A 89 -3.36 -19.21 -26.99
C GLY A 89 -2.82 -19.72 -28.33
N LEU A 90 -1.50 -19.94 -28.43
CA LEU A 90 -0.85 -20.49 -29.63
C LEU A 90 -1.32 -21.91 -29.95
N VAL A 91 -1.42 -22.78 -28.94
CA VAL A 91 -1.96 -24.14 -29.08
C VAL A 91 -3.38 -24.12 -29.62
N THR A 92 -4.21 -23.19 -29.12
CA THR A 92 -5.61 -23.06 -29.52
C THR A 92 -5.76 -22.44 -30.91
N LEU A 93 -4.83 -21.57 -31.32
CA LEU A 93 -4.87 -20.85 -32.60
C LEU A 93 -4.39 -21.72 -33.78
N PHE A 94 -3.37 -22.57 -33.55
CA PHE A 94 -2.77 -23.40 -34.59
C PHE A 94 -2.82 -24.91 -34.26
N PRO A 95 -4.03 -25.51 -34.19
CA PRO A 95 -4.18 -26.94 -33.90
C PRO A 95 -3.45 -27.84 -34.93
N SER A 96 -3.30 -27.39 -36.18
CA SER A 96 -2.62 -28.15 -37.24
C SER A 96 -1.10 -28.25 -37.09
N LEU A 97 -0.45 -27.35 -36.35
CA LEU A 97 1.00 -27.43 -36.07
C LEU A 97 1.30 -28.46 -34.97
N TRP A 98 0.34 -28.69 -34.08
CA TRP A 98 0.48 -29.55 -32.90
C TRP A 98 0.04 -31.00 -33.13
N GLU A 99 -0.84 -31.24 -34.11
CA GLU A 99 -1.17 -32.59 -34.60
C GLU A 99 -0.08 -33.18 -35.54
N GLY A 100 0.91 -32.37 -35.94
CA GLY A 100 2.08 -32.82 -36.70
C GLY A 100 3.08 -33.64 -35.87
N GLN A 101 3.94 -34.41 -36.57
CA GLN A 101 4.87 -35.46 -36.11
C GLN A 101 5.61 -35.30 -34.76
N PHE A 102 5.68 -34.10 -34.17
CA PHE A 102 6.45 -33.81 -32.96
C PHE A 102 5.83 -34.41 -31.68
N ILE A 103 4.50 -34.36 -31.52
CA ILE A 103 3.81 -34.97 -30.36
C ILE A 103 3.51 -36.47 -30.58
N ALA A 104 3.43 -36.93 -31.83
CA ALA A 104 3.17 -38.35 -32.14
C ALA A 104 4.24 -39.30 -31.57
N ARG A 105 5.51 -38.85 -31.47
CA ARG A 105 6.62 -39.65 -30.90
C ARG A 105 6.72 -39.59 -29.39
N LEU A 106 6.35 -38.48 -28.75
CA LEU A 106 6.34 -38.34 -27.29
C LEU A 106 5.08 -38.95 -26.67
N SER A 107 3.96 -38.88 -27.39
CA SER A 107 2.67 -39.37 -26.93
C SER A 107 2.51 -40.89 -27.04
N THR A 108 3.38 -41.65 -27.71
CA THR A 108 3.19 -43.11 -27.80
C THR A 108 3.46 -43.82 -26.45
N LYS A 109 4.33 -43.27 -25.59
CA LYS A 109 4.54 -43.78 -24.22
C LYS A 109 3.57 -43.17 -23.20
N SER A 110 3.20 -41.90 -23.35
CA SER A 110 2.27 -41.22 -22.43
C SER A 110 0.79 -41.53 -22.72
N ASN A 111 0.41 -41.80 -23.98
CA ASN A 111 -0.95 -42.22 -24.35
C ASN A 111 -1.24 -43.69 -24.02
N ILE A 112 -0.27 -44.49 -23.56
CA ILE A 112 -0.60 -45.82 -23.03
C ILE A 112 -1.07 -45.70 -21.57
N LEU A 113 -0.53 -44.74 -20.81
CA LEU A 113 -0.99 -44.41 -19.46
C LEU A 113 -2.24 -43.51 -19.47
N LEU A 114 -2.34 -42.56 -20.41
CA LEU A 114 -3.50 -41.66 -20.56
C LEU A 114 -4.60 -42.23 -21.47
N GLY A 115 -4.28 -43.15 -22.39
CA GLY A 115 -5.24 -43.78 -23.31
C GLY A 115 -6.07 -44.88 -22.67
N LYS A 116 -5.67 -45.41 -21.50
CA LYS A 116 -6.59 -46.17 -20.63
C LYS A 116 -7.64 -45.27 -19.96
N GLY A 117 -7.41 -43.96 -19.89
CA GLY A 117 -8.36 -42.97 -19.35
C GLY A 117 -9.25 -42.29 -20.41
N ASN A 118 -8.96 -42.45 -21.69
CA ASN A 118 -9.61 -41.70 -22.78
C ASN A 118 -10.79 -42.44 -23.46
N LYS A 119 -11.31 -43.51 -22.83
CA LYS A 119 -12.62 -44.08 -23.17
C LYS A 119 -13.66 -43.65 -22.13
N GLN A 120 -14.68 -42.94 -22.62
CA GLN A 120 -16.01 -42.71 -22.02
C GLN A 120 -16.05 -41.97 -20.67
N ASN A 121 -16.59 -40.75 -20.65
CA ASN A 121 -17.09 -40.09 -19.42
C ASN A 121 -16.18 -40.25 -18.18
N SER A 122 -14.87 -40.12 -18.37
CA SER A 122 -13.92 -40.44 -17.31
C SER A 122 -13.89 -39.31 -16.30
N PHE A 123 -14.37 -39.60 -15.09
CA PHE A 123 -14.28 -38.75 -13.91
C PHE A 123 -12.87 -38.13 -13.76
N TRP A 124 -11.82 -38.90 -14.07
CA TRP A 124 -10.44 -38.44 -14.00
C TRP A 124 -10.07 -37.39 -15.04
N GLY A 125 -10.68 -37.44 -16.23
CA GLY A 125 -10.50 -36.40 -17.24
C GLY A 125 -11.05 -35.05 -16.75
N ASP A 126 -12.25 -35.09 -16.15
CA ASP A 126 -12.90 -33.91 -15.57
C ASP A 126 -12.09 -33.34 -14.38
N VAL A 127 -11.52 -34.22 -13.54
CA VAL A 127 -10.62 -33.84 -12.44
C VAL A 127 -9.34 -33.20 -12.94
N ILE A 128 -8.72 -33.72 -13.99
CA ILE A 128 -7.47 -33.16 -14.56
C ILE A 128 -7.73 -31.75 -15.10
N VAL A 129 -8.85 -31.55 -15.81
CA VAL A 129 -9.23 -30.23 -16.33
C VAL A 129 -9.42 -29.23 -15.18
N GLY A 130 -10.17 -29.61 -14.13
CA GLY A 130 -10.33 -28.76 -12.95
C GLY A 130 -9.01 -28.48 -12.23
N SER A 131 -8.16 -29.50 -12.08
CA SER A 131 -6.88 -29.38 -11.37
C SER A 131 -5.88 -28.48 -12.10
N ALA A 132 -5.83 -28.54 -13.42
CA ALA A 132 -4.94 -27.72 -14.25
C ALA A 132 -5.31 -26.23 -14.22
N LEU A 133 -6.58 -25.89 -13.95
CA LEU A 133 -7.06 -24.51 -13.90
C LEU A 133 -6.74 -23.82 -12.56
N GLY A 134 -6.51 -24.58 -11.47
CA GLY A 134 -6.24 -24.01 -10.15
C GLY A 134 -5.06 -23.03 -10.07
N PRO A 135 -3.87 -23.37 -10.60
CA PRO A 135 -2.71 -22.46 -10.62
C PRO A 135 -2.98 -21.15 -11.37
N VAL A 136 -3.75 -21.20 -12.45
CA VAL A 136 -4.10 -20.03 -13.26
C VAL A 136 -5.03 -19.10 -12.47
N PHE A 137 -6.03 -19.66 -11.79
CA PHE A 137 -6.94 -18.89 -10.92
C PHE A 137 -6.23 -18.30 -9.70
N SER A 138 -5.24 -19.01 -9.15
CA SER A 138 -4.45 -18.54 -8.01
C SER A 138 -3.52 -17.37 -8.39
N THR A 139 -2.93 -17.41 -9.58
CA THR A 139 -1.94 -16.40 -10.00
C THR A 139 -2.58 -15.13 -10.54
N CYS A 140 -3.78 -15.24 -11.12
CA CYS A 140 -4.42 -14.13 -11.82
C CYS A 140 -5.49 -13.39 -11.00
N SER A 141 -5.72 -13.76 -9.74
CA SER A 141 -6.70 -13.08 -8.87
C SER A 141 -6.04 -11.95 -8.06
N PRO A 142 -6.33 -10.67 -8.33
CA PRO A 142 -5.75 -9.55 -7.59
C PRO A 142 -6.20 -9.51 -6.12
N THR A 143 -7.37 -10.06 -5.81
CA THR A 143 -7.90 -10.16 -4.44
C THR A 143 -7.26 -11.31 -3.65
N TYR A 144 -6.71 -12.31 -4.34
CA TYR A 144 -6.06 -13.44 -3.70
C TYR A 144 -4.76 -13.04 -2.97
N PHE A 145 -4.00 -12.07 -3.49
CA PHE A 145 -2.85 -11.48 -2.79
C PHE A 145 -3.26 -10.75 -1.52
N ILE A 146 -4.39 -10.05 -1.53
CA ILE A 146 -4.95 -9.39 -0.34
C ILE A 146 -5.36 -10.43 0.70
N VAL A 147 -6.03 -11.52 0.28
CA VAL A 147 -6.34 -12.64 1.18
C VAL A 147 -5.04 -13.22 1.74
N LEU A 148 -4.03 -13.51 0.92
CA LEU A 148 -2.76 -14.03 1.42
C LEU A 148 -2.07 -13.08 2.42
N ALA A 149 -2.06 -11.78 2.15
CA ALA A 149 -1.42 -10.78 3.00
C ALA A 149 -2.18 -10.50 4.30
N THR A 150 -3.52 -10.50 4.25
CA THR A 150 -4.38 -10.13 5.40
C THR A 150 -4.67 -11.30 6.34
N VAL A 151 -4.68 -12.52 5.82
CA VAL A 151 -5.25 -13.68 6.52
C VAL A 151 -4.18 -14.56 7.18
N LEU A 152 -2.96 -14.58 6.64
CA LEU A 152 -1.90 -15.48 7.10
C LEU A 152 -1.08 -15.03 8.32
N PRO A 153 -0.97 -13.74 8.67
CA PRO A 153 -0.23 -13.34 9.88
C PRO A 153 -0.97 -13.64 11.20
N VAL A 154 -2.31 -13.81 11.17
CA VAL A 154 -3.14 -13.74 12.39
C VAL A 154 -3.43 -15.11 13.03
N SER A 155 -3.40 -16.21 12.28
CA SER A 155 -3.25 -17.61 12.75
C SER A 155 -3.44 -18.60 11.58
N PRO A 156 -2.75 -19.76 11.56
CA PRO A 156 -2.90 -20.75 10.47
C PRO A 156 -4.33 -21.29 10.32
N ALA A 157 -5.06 -21.44 11.44
CA ALA A 157 -6.41 -22.01 11.46
C ALA A 157 -7.47 -21.04 10.90
N LEU A 158 -7.44 -19.75 11.29
CA LEU A 158 -8.29 -18.72 10.68
C LEU A 158 -7.92 -18.55 9.20
N GLY A 159 -6.64 -18.73 8.88
CA GLY A 159 -6.12 -18.77 7.53
C GLY A 159 -6.87 -19.71 6.59
N MET A 160 -6.92 -20.95 7.03
CA MET A 160 -7.58 -22.04 6.32
C MET A 160 -9.09 -21.81 6.21
N LEU A 161 -9.73 -21.28 7.27
CA LEU A 161 -11.16 -20.98 7.29
C LEU A 161 -11.57 -19.94 6.23
N TYR A 162 -10.81 -18.86 6.07
CA TYR A 162 -11.11 -17.84 5.07
C TYR A 162 -10.80 -18.30 3.65
N LEU A 163 -9.73 -19.09 3.47
CA LEU A 163 -9.45 -19.74 2.18
C LEU A 163 -10.60 -20.65 1.75
N PHE A 164 -11.17 -21.43 2.68
CA PHE A 164 -12.36 -22.24 2.40
C PHE A 164 -13.56 -21.37 2.01
N ALA A 165 -13.84 -20.29 2.74
CA ALA A 165 -14.94 -19.38 2.42
C ALA A 165 -14.80 -18.75 1.03
N TYR A 166 -13.59 -18.32 0.67
CA TYR A 166 -13.25 -17.81 -0.65
C TYR A 166 -13.49 -18.85 -1.75
N THR A 167 -12.96 -20.08 -1.58
CA THR A 167 -13.13 -21.16 -2.54
C THR A 167 -14.60 -21.54 -2.73
N ILE A 168 -15.41 -21.52 -1.66
CA ILE A 168 -16.86 -21.78 -1.76
C ILE A 168 -17.54 -20.69 -2.62
N GLY A 169 -17.20 -19.41 -2.41
CA GLY A 169 -17.72 -18.30 -3.22
C GLY A 169 -17.36 -18.41 -4.70
N LEU A 170 -16.11 -18.79 -5.00
CA LEU A 170 -15.63 -19.04 -6.35
C LEU A 170 -16.35 -20.22 -7.02
N CYS A 171 -16.48 -21.35 -6.31
CA CYS A 171 -17.18 -22.53 -6.82
C CYS A 171 -18.66 -22.25 -7.12
N LEU A 172 -19.33 -21.50 -6.24
CA LEU A 172 -20.75 -21.17 -6.41
C LEU A 172 -20.98 -20.25 -7.60
N SER A 173 -20.16 -19.21 -7.76
CA SER A 173 -20.26 -18.28 -8.89
C SER A 173 -19.96 -18.96 -10.23
N LEU A 174 -18.94 -19.83 -10.29
CA LEU A 174 -18.64 -20.62 -11.49
C LEU A 174 -19.76 -21.61 -11.83
N LEU A 175 -20.44 -22.19 -10.84
CA LEU A 175 -21.59 -23.05 -11.07
C LEU A 175 -22.75 -22.27 -11.70
N VAL A 176 -23.03 -21.05 -11.22
CA VAL A 176 -24.04 -20.16 -11.80
C VAL A 176 -23.68 -19.80 -13.24
N VAL A 177 -22.43 -19.39 -13.49
CA VAL A 177 -21.97 -19.03 -14.84
C VAL A 177 -22.03 -20.22 -15.79
N SER A 178 -21.70 -21.43 -15.33
CA SER A 178 -21.81 -22.65 -16.13
C SER A 178 -23.26 -22.91 -16.58
N ILE A 179 -24.22 -22.79 -15.65
CA ILE A 179 -25.65 -22.99 -15.95
C ILE A 179 -26.18 -21.91 -16.91
N VAL A 180 -25.85 -20.63 -16.66
CA VAL A 180 -26.30 -19.50 -17.48
C VAL A 180 -25.67 -19.52 -18.86
N GLY A 181 -24.36 -19.73 -18.94
CA GLY A 181 -23.59 -19.80 -20.18
C GLY A 181 -24.11 -20.91 -21.09
N GLN A 182 -24.53 -22.04 -20.54
CA GLN A 182 -25.12 -23.11 -21.32
C GLN A 182 -26.51 -22.77 -21.88
N LYS A 183 -27.38 -22.11 -21.11
CA LYS A 183 -28.69 -21.65 -21.62
C LYS A 183 -28.50 -20.70 -22.81
N ILE A 184 -27.51 -19.81 -22.73
CA ILE A 184 -27.15 -18.89 -23.81
C ILE A 184 -26.62 -19.68 -25.01
N MET A 185 -25.72 -20.64 -24.80
CA MET A 185 -25.12 -21.45 -25.86
C MET A 185 -26.15 -22.31 -26.61
N ASN A 186 -27.08 -22.92 -25.89
CA ASN A 186 -28.17 -23.72 -26.47
C ASN A 186 -29.15 -22.86 -27.27
N LYS A 187 -29.37 -21.59 -26.86
CA LYS A 187 -30.25 -20.65 -27.55
C LYS A 187 -29.63 -20.05 -28.81
N LEU A 188 -28.31 -19.86 -28.79
CA LEU A 188 -27.57 -19.29 -29.92
C LEU A 188 -27.18 -20.33 -30.98
N GLY A 189 -27.29 -21.63 -30.70
CA GLY A 189 -26.92 -22.68 -31.64
C GLY A 189 -25.41 -22.74 -31.95
N VAL A 190 -24.58 -21.99 -31.23
CA VAL A 190 -23.13 -21.84 -31.45
C VAL A 190 -22.32 -23.00 -30.81
N ALA A 191 -22.99 -24.06 -30.36
CA ALA A 191 -22.32 -25.21 -29.77
C ALA A 191 -21.71 -26.11 -30.84
N ALA A 192 -20.37 -26.16 -30.85
CA ALA A 192 -19.55 -27.28 -31.33
C ALA A 192 -19.29 -27.41 -32.84
N ASP A 193 -18.69 -26.39 -33.47
CA ASP A 193 -17.78 -26.68 -34.60
C ASP A 193 -16.34 -26.79 -34.07
N PRO A 194 -15.71 -28.00 -34.07
CA PRO A 194 -14.32 -28.19 -33.65
C PRO A 194 -13.31 -27.34 -34.41
N LYS A 195 -13.67 -26.87 -35.62
CA LYS A 195 -12.88 -25.98 -36.48
C LYS A 195 -13.44 -24.56 -36.57
N GLY A 196 -14.48 -24.25 -35.79
CA GLY A 196 -15.24 -23.01 -35.89
C GLY A 196 -14.45 -21.76 -35.50
N TRP A 197 -14.86 -20.62 -36.07
CA TRP A 197 -14.32 -19.28 -35.79
C TRP A 197 -14.24 -18.97 -34.28
N PHE A 198 -15.19 -19.48 -33.49
CA PHE A 198 -15.25 -19.27 -32.05
C PHE A 198 -13.97 -19.69 -31.28
N LYS A 199 -13.39 -20.86 -31.58
CA LYS A 199 -12.14 -21.31 -30.93
C LYS A 199 -10.95 -20.44 -31.35
N ARG A 200 -10.89 -20.02 -32.61
CA ARG A 200 -9.84 -19.13 -33.11
C ARG A 200 -9.91 -17.76 -32.44
N THR A 201 -11.12 -17.21 -32.30
CA THR A 201 -11.35 -15.96 -31.57
C THR A 201 -10.89 -16.07 -30.11
N LEU A 202 -11.16 -17.20 -29.46
CA LEU A 202 -10.70 -17.44 -28.09
C LEU A 202 -9.17 -17.54 -27.99
N GLY A 203 -8.51 -18.21 -28.94
CA GLY A 203 -7.04 -18.27 -29.02
C GLY A 203 -6.38 -16.89 -29.23
N VAL A 204 -6.97 -16.04 -30.07
CA VAL A 204 -6.53 -14.65 -30.27
C VAL A 204 -6.70 -13.83 -28.99
N ILE A 205 -7.81 -14.01 -28.26
CA ILE A 205 -8.03 -13.33 -26.97
C ILE A 205 -6.97 -13.74 -25.95
N PHE A 206 -6.65 -15.03 -25.82
CA PHE A 206 -5.58 -15.48 -24.91
C PHE A 206 -4.22 -14.90 -25.26
N LEU A 207 -3.88 -14.80 -26.55
CA LEU A 207 -2.64 -14.15 -27.00
C LEU A 207 -2.59 -12.68 -26.61
N ILE A 208 -3.66 -11.93 -26.86
CA ILE A 208 -3.75 -10.50 -26.51
C ILE A 208 -3.62 -10.33 -25.00
N VAL A 209 -4.35 -11.12 -24.20
CA VAL A 209 -4.31 -11.06 -22.74
C VAL A 209 -2.93 -11.43 -22.20
N GLY A 210 -2.31 -12.49 -22.72
CA GLY A 210 -0.97 -12.91 -22.29
C GLY A 210 0.11 -11.86 -22.61
N ILE A 211 0.06 -11.21 -23.78
CA ILE A 211 0.95 -10.10 -24.15
C ILE A 211 0.70 -8.87 -23.26
N ALA A 212 -0.57 -8.56 -22.99
CA ALA A 212 -0.94 -7.44 -22.12
C ALA A 212 -0.43 -7.63 -20.69
N ILE A 213 -0.48 -8.85 -20.15
CA ILE A 213 0.08 -9.20 -18.84
C ILE A 213 1.60 -8.97 -18.85
N ILE A 214 2.35 -9.53 -19.81
CA ILE A 214 3.82 -9.32 -19.87
C ILE A 214 4.16 -7.83 -20.02
N GLY A 215 3.39 -7.09 -20.83
CA GLY A 215 3.53 -5.65 -21.02
C GLY A 215 3.12 -4.79 -19.83
N GLY A 216 2.48 -5.35 -18.79
CA GLY A 216 1.98 -4.59 -17.64
C GLY A 216 0.76 -3.71 -17.95
N PHE A 217 0.09 -3.94 -19.08
CA PHE A 217 -1.12 -3.23 -19.48
C PHE A 217 -2.34 -3.65 -18.66
N ASP A 218 -2.30 -4.84 -18.06
CA ASP A 218 -3.27 -5.33 -17.08
C ASP A 218 -3.36 -4.40 -15.86
N LYS A 219 -2.20 -4.02 -15.28
CA LYS A 219 -2.16 -3.08 -14.14
C LYS A 219 -2.60 -1.67 -14.56
N LYS A 220 -2.22 -1.20 -15.75
CA LYS A 220 -2.64 0.11 -16.28
C LYS A 220 -4.14 0.18 -16.60
N THR A 221 -4.71 -0.86 -17.19
CA THR A 221 -6.15 -0.90 -17.50
C THR A 221 -6.98 -1.08 -16.23
N GLN A 222 -6.48 -1.80 -15.23
CA GLN A 222 -7.10 -1.86 -13.91
C GLN A 222 -7.11 -0.50 -13.21
N LEU A 223 -6.00 0.25 -13.23
CA LEU A 223 -5.94 1.62 -12.71
C LEU A 223 -6.86 2.58 -13.48
N PHE A 224 -6.92 2.48 -14.80
CA PHE A 224 -7.83 3.27 -15.63
C PHE A 224 -9.32 2.91 -15.43
N LEU A 225 -9.66 1.63 -15.22
CA LEU A 225 -11.03 1.18 -14.93
C LEU A 225 -11.47 1.57 -13.52
N LEU A 226 -10.55 1.58 -12.55
CA LEU A 226 -10.74 2.14 -11.21
C LEU A 226 -11.00 3.65 -11.29
N ASP A 227 -10.21 4.41 -12.06
CA ASP A 227 -10.43 5.85 -12.30
C ASP A 227 -11.72 6.14 -13.07
N ALA A 228 -12.12 5.27 -14.01
CA ALA A 228 -13.35 5.38 -14.79
C ALA A 228 -14.61 4.89 -14.05
N GLY A 229 -14.49 4.35 -12.84
CA GLY A 229 -15.61 3.94 -11.98
C GLY A 229 -16.35 2.66 -12.43
N PHE A 230 -15.79 1.86 -13.34
CA PHE A 230 -16.37 0.58 -13.76
C PHE A 230 -15.74 -0.57 -12.95
N PHE A 231 -16.56 -1.34 -12.24
CA PHE A 231 -16.17 -2.35 -11.22
C PHE A 231 -15.56 -1.78 -9.93
N ASP A 232 -16.07 -0.64 -9.46
CA ASP A 232 -15.74 -0.05 -8.17
C ASP A 232 -16.38 -0.84 -7.00
N VAL A 233 -15.88 -2.06 -6.78
CA VAL A 233 -16.22 -2.89 -5.59
C VAL A 233 -15.84 -2.14 -4.32
N THR A 234 -14.79 -1.32 -4.38
CA THR A 234 -14.35 -0.36 -3.36
C THR A 234 -15.41 0.67 -3.01
N LYS A 235 -16.24 1.17 -3.94
CA LYS A 235 -17.40 2.02 -3.63
C LYS A 235 -18.57 1.28 -3.00
N ILE A 236 -18.75 0.00 -3.28
CA ILE A 236 -19.78 -0.83 -2.60
C ILE A 236 -19.31 -1.18 -1.18
N GLU A 237 -18.02 -1.48 -1.03
CA GLU A 237 -17.36 -1.65 0.27
C GLU A 237 -17.35 -0.34 1.07
N GLN A 238 -17.00 0.80 0.45
CA GLN A 238 -17.11 2.13 1.06
C GLN A 238 -18.56 2.49 1.36
N LYS A 239 -19.54 2.21 0.51
CA LYS A 239 -20.96 2.50 0.84
C LYS A 239 -21.50 1.62 1.97
N LEU A 240 -21.04 0.38 2.09
CA LEU A 240 -21.39 -0.49 3.23
C LEU A 240 -20.66 -0.05 4.51
N LEU A 241 -19.50 0.61 4.39
CA LEU A 241 -18.77 1.23 5.50
C LEU A 241 -19.31 2.63 5.86
N GLU A 242 -19.68 3.47 4.89
CA GLU A 242 -20.22 4.83 5.01
C GLU A 242 -21.67 4.86 5.47
N LYS A 243 -22.48 3.85 5.09
CA LYS A 243 -23.85 3.73 5.64
C LYS A 243 -23.87 3.49 7.15
N ASN A 244 -22.73 3.06 7.71
CA ASN A 244 -22.52 2.97 9.16
C ASN A 244 -21.55 4.03 9.71
N ASN A 245 -20.83 4.76 8.86
CA ASN A 245 -19.91 5.84 9.23
C ASN A 245 -20.21 7.09 8.38
N ALA A 246 -21.30 7.78 8.68
CA ALA A 246 -21.47 9.18 8.30
C ALA A 246 -20.88 10.08 9.40
N PRO A 247 -20.30 11.24 9.04
CA PRO A 247 -19.36 11.99 9.86
C PRO A 247 -20.07 12.83 10.95
N ALA A 248 -19.61 12.73 12.19
CA ALA A 248 -19.98 13.67 13.23
C ALA A 248 -19.25 15.01 12.99
N ARG A 249 -19.90 15.91 12.24
CA ARG A 249 -19.61 17.35 12.34
C ARG A 249 -20.45 17.94 13.46
N THR A 250 -19.74 18.56 14.41
CA THR A 250 -20.13 19.71 15.24
C THR A 250 -21.61 20.11 15.22
N THR A 251 -22.35 19.71 16.25
CA THR A 251 -23.54 20.44 16.71
C THR A 251 -23.52 20.51 18.22
N ASP A 252 -23.89 21.68 18.71
CA ASP A 252 -23.86 22.16 20.07
C ASP A 252 -24.31 21.17 21.15
N VAL A 253 -23.66 21.34 22.30
CA VAL A 253 -24.02 20.77 23.59
C VAL A 253 -25.49 21.10 23.88
N SER A 254 -26.36 20.09 23.74
CA SER A 254 -27.60 20.01 24.49
C SER A 254 -27.90 18.56 24.82
N ALA A 255 -28.16 18.35 26.11
CA ALA A 255 -28.21 17.08 26.79
C ALA A 255 -29.12 16.03 26.13
N LYS A 256 -28.59 14.82 25.98
CA LYS A 256 -29.33 13.55 26.16
C LYS A 256 -28.36 12.40 26.35
N GLU A 257 -28.15 12.04 27.61
CA GLU A 257 -27.46 10.81 28.03
C GLU A 257 -28.12 9.59 27.39
N SER A 258 -27.31 8.76 26.73
CA SER A 258 -27.63 7.36 26.47
C SER A 258 -26.58 6.54 27.19
N SER A 259 -27.05 5.77 28.17
CA SER A 259 -26.31 5.10 29.22
C SER A 259 -25.43 3.95 28.72
N VAL A 260 -24.19 4.26 28.37
CA VAL A 260 -23.11 3.26 28.29
C VAL A 260 -22.71 2.92 29.72
N LYS A 261 -22.96 1.68 30.16
CA LYS A 261 -22.51 1.18 31.48
C LYS A 261 -20.99 1.18 31.52
N LYS A 262 -20.41 2.19 32.16
CA LYS A 262 -18.98 2.25 32.53
C LYS A 262 -18.71 1.24 33.66
N ASP A 263 -17.47 0.76 33.74
CA ASP A 263 -17.01 0.00 34.91
C ASP A 263 -17.05 0.90 36.18
N VAL A 264 -16.90 0.30 37.37
CA VAL A 264 -16.85 0.97 38.69
C VAL A 264 -15.81 2.11 38.71
N SER A 265 -14.82 2.04 37.83
CA SER A 265 -13.73 3.02 37.62
C SER A 265 -14.05 4.17 36.65
N GLY A 266 -15.17 4.13 35.91
CA GLY A 266 -15.54 5.14 34.92
C GLY A 266 -14.91 4.94 33.52
N TYR A 267 -14.11 3.88 33.32
CA TYR A 267 -13.45 3.54 32.05
C TYR A 267 -14.21 2.44 31.28
N LEU A 268 -13.87 2.28 30.00
CA LEU A 268 -14.47 1.27 29.12
C LEU A 268 -13.91 -0.13 29.42
N THR A 269 -14.77 -1.15 29.39
CA THR A 269 -14.33 -2.55 29.49
C THR A 269 -13.64 -3.00 28.20
N MET A 270 -12.95 -4.14 28.27
CA MET A 270 -12.29 -4.77 27.12
C MET A 270 -13.24 -5.03 25.94
N GLU A 271 -14.43 -5.54 26.22
CA GLU A 271 -15.45 -5.83 25.21
C GLU A 271 -15.94 -4.55 24.53
N GLN A 272 -16.08 -3.46 25.31
CA GLN A 272 -16.48 -2.16 24.79
C GLN A 272 -15.38 -1.56 23.91
N LYS A 273 -14.12 -1.67 24.31
CA LYS A 273 -12.98 -1.23 23.51
C LYS A 273 -12.86 -2.03 22.22
N GLN A 274 -13.05 -3.34 22.26
CA GLN A 274 -13.03 -4.19 21.06
C GLN A 274 -14.12 -3.81 20.05
N ALA A 275 -15.28 -3.37 20.52
CA ALA A 275 -16.37 -2.91 19.66
C ALA A 275 -16.14 -1.49 19.09
N LYS A 276 -15.40 -0.63 19.80
CA LYS A 276 -15.22 0.79 19.47
C LYS A 276 -13.93 1.09 18.72
N TYR A 277 -12.83 0.43 19.08
CA TYR A 277 -11.48 0.80 18.66
C TYR A 277 -10.81 -0.29 17.81
N LYS A 278 -9.95 0.15 16.89
CA LYS A 278 -9.13 -0.76 16.09
C LYS A 278 -7.97 -1.26 16.94
N LYS A 279 -7.74 -2.57 16.93
CA LYS A 279 -6.53 -3.16 17.52
C LYS A 279 -5.32 -2.76 16.68
N VAL A 280 -4.23 -2.34 17.33
CA VAL A 280 -3.00 -1.98 16.61
C VAL A 280 -2.43 -3.23 15.91
N PRO A 281 -2.00 -3.15 14.64
CA PRO A 281 -1.19 -4.20 14.02
C PRO A 281 0.16 -4.30 14.73
N GLU A 282 0.85 -5.43 14.59
CA GLU A 282 2.21 -5.57 15.09
C GLU A 282 3.21 -4.85 14.19
N LEU A 283 4.38 -4.49 14.72
CA LEU A 283 5.52 -4.02 13.94
C LEU A 283 5.99 -5.15 13.01
N SER A 284 6.02 -4.90 11.71
CA SER A 284 6.35 -5.91 10.70
C SER A 284 7.54 -5.47 9.86
N SER A 285 8.41 -6.43 9.52
CA SER A 285 9.59 -6.22 8.66
C SER A 285 10.50 -5.08 9.10
N ILE A 286 10.83 -5.01 10.39
CA ILE A 286 11.70 -3.94 10.92
C ILE A 286 13.16 -4.17 10.51
N ASP A 287 13.76 -3.17 9.86
CA ASP A 287 15.10 -3.22 9.28
C ASP A 287 16.20 -2.88 10.29
N GLY A 288 15.86 -2.09 11.31
CA GLY A 288 16.83 -1.51 12.22
C GLY A 288 16.19 -1.00 13.49
N TYR A 289 17.03 -0.87 14.52
CA TYR A 289 16.63 -0.41 15.84
C TYR A 289 17.62 0.65 16.33
N VAL A 290 17.11 1.69 16.99
CA VAL A 290 17.90 2.70 17.70
C VAL A 290 17.30 2.87 19.10
N ASN A 291 18.14 3.08 20.10
CA ASN A 291 17.74 3.20 21.52
C ASN A 291 17.00 1.96 22.09
N THR A 292 17.28 0.76 21.58
CA THR A 292 16.69 -0.50 22.11
C THR A 292 17.72 -1.44 22.73
N GLU A 293 18.97 -0.99 22.93
CA GLU A 293 20.10 -1.84 23.32
C GLU A 293 20.34 -3.03 22.35
N GLY A 294 19.98 -2.86 21.09
CA GLY A 294 20.10 -3.90 20.06
C GLY A 294 19.05 -5.02 20.15
N LYS A 295 18.02 -4.86 21.00
CA LYS A 295 16.93 -5.83 21.14
C LYS A 295 15.75 -5.46 20.24
N PRO A 296 15.12 -6.44 19.58
CA PRO A 296 13.84 -6.22 18.92
C PRO A 296 12.77 -5.77 19.92
N ILE A 297 11.95 -4.80 19.51
CA ILE A 297 10.77 -4.35 20.24
C ILE A 297 9.50 -4.74 19.47
N THR A 298 8.46 -5.17 20.19
CA THR A 298 7.14 -5.48 19.62
C THR A 298 6.06 -4.78 20.42
N LEU A 299 4.98 -4.35 19.78
CA LEU A 299 3.84 -3.73 20.45
C LEU A 299 3.15 -4.73 21.39
N ALA A 300 3.17 -6.03 21.07
CA ALA A 300 2.70 -7.07 21.99
C ALA A 300 3.48 -7.11 23.31
N SER A 301 4.81 -6.91 23.27
CA SER A 301 5.65 -6.88 24.48
C SER A 301 5.41 -5.66 25.37
N LEU A 302 4.81 -4.60 24.81
CA LEU A 302 4.49 -3.34 25.51
C LEU A 302 3.09 -3.32 26.13
N ARG A 303 2.32 -4.41 26.06
CA ARG A 303 1.00 -4.48 26.73
C ARG A 303 1.14 -4.20 28.23
N GLY A 304 0.15 -3.50 28.78
CA GLY A 304 0.21 -2.98 30.14
C GLY A 304 0.87 -1.59 30.25
N LYS A 305 1.50 -1.09 29.19
CA LYS A 305 1.92 0.32 29.04
C LYS A 305 0.96 1.06 28.10
N VAL A 306 0.89 2.37 28.26
CA VAL A 306 0.31 3.25 27.23
C VAL A 306 1.40 3.48 26.20
N VAL A 307 1.13 3.26 24.92
CA VAL A 307 2.14 3.41 23.86
C VAL A 307 1.76 4.54 22.92
N LEU A 308 2.65 5.51 22.72
CA LEU A 308 2.55 6.49 21.64
C LEU A 308 3.44 6.03 20.49
N LEU A 309 2.83 5.56 19.41
CA LEU A 309 3.51 5.23 18.17
C LEU A 309 3.58 6.48 17.29
N ASP A 310 4.78 7.03 17.09
CA ASP A 310 5.04 8.24 16.32
C ASP A 310 5.66 7.88 14.96
N ILE A 311 4.94 8.16 13.88
CA ILE A 311 5.43 7.94 12.52
C ILE A 311 6.11 9.20 12.02
N TRP A 312 7.39 9.08 11.69
CA TRP A 312 8.23 10.21 11.35
C TRP A 312 9.32 9.86 10.32
N THR A 313 9.91 10.89 9.73
CA THR A 313 11.17 10.80 8.98
C THR A 313 12.02 12.02 9.28
N TYR A 314 13.35 11.89 9.27
CA TYR A 314 14.21 12.93 9.85
C TYR A 314 14.36 14.19 8.99
N SER A 315 14.19 14.12 7.67
CA SER A 315 14.24 15.32 6.81
C SER A 315 12.90 16.06 6.71
N CYS A 316 11.83 15.54 7.32
CA CYS A 316 10.53 16.21 7.34
C CYS A 316 10.49 17.33 8.38
N ILE A 317 10.27 18.58 7.94
CA ILE A 317 10.23 19.73 8.86
C ILE A 317 9.08 19.64 9.88
N ASN A 318 7.92 19.10 9.47
CA ASN A 318 6.76 18.95 10.34
C ASN A 318 7.06 17.94 11.46
N CYS A 319 7.81 16.87 11.15
CA CYS A 319 8.32 15.93 12.15
C CYS A 319 9.30 16.63 13.09
N GLN A 320 10.27 17.39 12.58
CA GLN A 320 11.25 18.11 13.40
C GLN A 320 10.61 19.08 14.40
N ARG A 321 9.51 19.75 14.03
CA ARG A 321 8.76 20.64 14.94
C ARG A 321 7.92 19.87 15.97
N THR A 322 7.54 18.63 15.65
CA THR A 322 6.76 17.75 16.54
C THR A 322 7.63 17.04 17.58
N ILE A 323 8.85 16.64 17.24
CA ILE A 323 9.75 15.86 18.12
C ILE A 323 9.98 16.50 19.51
N PRO A 324 10.17 17.82 19.67
CA PRO A 324 10.34 18.44 20.99
C PRO A 324 9.18 18.12 21.97
N TYR A 325 7.93 18.13 21.49
CA TYR A 325 6.78 17.77 22.33
C TYR A 325 6.83 16.30 22.75
N ILE A 326 7.18 15.41 21.82
CA ILE A 326 7.26 13.97 22.09
C ILE A 326 8.39 13.67 23.08
N ASN A 327 9.54 14.33 22.96
CA ASN A 327 10.63 14.23 23.93
C ASN A 327 10.21 14.66 25.34
N GLU A 328 9.47 15.77 25.46
CA GLU A 328 8.94 16.22 26.75
C GLU A 328 7.93 15.25 27.32
N TRP A 329 6.97 14.76 26.51
CA TRP A 329 6.00 13.76 26.95
C TRP A 329 6.67 12.46 27.40
N TYR A 330 7.65 11.96 26.65
CA TYR A 330 8.40 10.77 27.05
C TYR A 330 9.10 10.99 28.39
N THR A 331 9.81 12.11 28.55
CA THR A 331 10.51 12.44 29.79
C THR A 331 9.55 12.55 30.98
N LYS A 332 8.40 13.17 30.78
CA LYS A 332 7.41 13.46 31.82
C LYS A 332 6.61 12.24 32.26
N TYR A 333 6.30 11.32 31.34
CA TYR A 333 5.33 10.25 31.59
C TYR A 333 5.90 8.83 31.54
N LYS A 334 7.17 8.63 31.16
CA LYS A 334 7.76 7.27 31.06
C LYS A 334 7.65 6.46 32.36
N ASP A 335 7.91 7.10 33.50
CA ASP A 335 7.88 6.43 34.81
C ASP A 335 6.44 6.15 35.30
N GLN A 336 5.44 6.79 34.67
CA GLN A 336 4.02 6.55 34.91
C GLN A 336 3.43 5.47 33.98
N GLY A 337 4.25 4.93 33.07
CA GLY A 337 3.90 3.84 32.17
C GLY A 337 3.61 4.25 30.74
N LEU A 338 4.04 5.43 30.30
CA LEU A 338 4.11 5.77 28.87
C LEU A 338 5.34 5.12 28.23
N GLU A 339 5.17 4.50 27.08
CA GLU A 339 6.27 4.18 26.15
C GLU A 339 6.04 4.97 24.86
N VAL A 340 7.11 5.55 24.31
CA VAL A 340 7.06 6.12 22.96
C VAL A 340 7.84 5.18 22.05
N VAL A 341 7.30 4.91 20.86
CA VAL A 341 8.02 4.18 19.81
C VAL A 341 8.00 5.05 18.56
N GLY A 342 9.18 5.51 18.14
CA GLY A 342 9.35 6.23 16.88
C GLY A 342 9.42 5.23 15.72
N LEU A 343 8.38 5.14 14.91
CA LEU A 343 8.39 4.43 13.65
C LEU A 343 9.01 5.34 12.58
N HIS A 344 10.30 5.14 12.30
CA HIS A 344 10.98 5.85 11.24
C HIS A 344 10.67 5.19 9.89
N THR A 345 9.73 5.77 9.15
CA THR A 345 9.41 5.34 7.78
C THR A 345 10.02 6.39 6.83
N PRO A 346 11.00 6.03 6.00
CA PRO A 346 11.74 7.00 5.17
C PRO A 346 10.86 7.59 4.06
N GLU A 347 11.12 8.84 3.67
CA GLU A 347 10.57 9.46 2.47
C GLU A 347 11.53 9.35 1.27
N PHE A 348 12.85 9.31 1.54
CA PHE A 348 13.91 9.20 0.54
C PHE A 348 14.88 8.05 0.82
N ALA A 349 15.63 7.62 -0.21
CA ALA A 349 16.57 6.51 -0.09
C ALA A 349 17.67 6.76 0.96
N PHE A 350 18.15 8.00 1.09
CA PHE A 350 19.18 8.36 2.07
C PHE A 350 18.67 8.28 3.52
N GLU A 351 17.35 8.21 3.73
CA GLU A 351 16.74 8.04 5.04
C GLU A 351 16.62 6.57 5.45
N LYS A 352 16.82 5.62 4.53
CA LYS A 352 16.89 4.17 4.84
C LYS A 352 18.17 3.77 5.57
N VAL A 353 19.18 4.64 5.54
CA VAL A 353 20.53 4.33 6.04
C VAL A 353 20.56 4.46 7.57
N GLN A 354 20.73 3.33 8.26
CA GLN A 354 20.78 3.23 9.73
C GLN A 354 21.63 4.34 10.39
N VAL A 355 22.86 4.56 9.92
CA VAL A 355 23.80 5.55 10.50
C VAL A 355 23.26 6.98 10.38
N ASN A 356 22.52 7.30 9.31
CA ASN A 356 21.90 8.61 9.14
C ASN A 356 20.76 8.79 10.15
N VAL A 357 19.94 7.75 10.34
CA VAL A 357 18.85 7.75 11.34
C VAL A 357 19.42 7.88 12.76
N GLU A 358 20.50 7.16 13.10
CA GLU A 358 21.19 7.28 14.40
C GLU A 358 21.73 8.69 14.63
N LYS A 359 22.34 9.31 13.61
CA LYS A 359 22.81 10.71 13.67
C LYS A 359 21.64 11.67 13.92
N ALA A 360 20.51 11.47 13.26
CA ALA A 360 19.31 12.28 13.44
C ALA A 360 18.68 12.08 14.83
N VAL A 361 18.51 10.84 15.28
CA VAL A 361 18.02 10.49 16.63
C VAL A 361 18.85 11.20 17.70
N LYS A 362 20.17 11.15 17.58
CA LYS A 362 21.08 11.88 18.48
C LYS A 362 20.91 13.39 18.35
N GLY A 363 20.83 13.93 17.13
CA GLY A 363 20.69 15.36 16.86
C GLY A 363 19.40 15.95 17.45
N PHE A 364 18.30 15.21 17.39
CA PHE A 364 17.02 15.60 17.97
C PHE A 364 16.85 15.21 19.44
N SER A 365 17.90 14.68 20.07
CA SER A 365 17.90 14.23 21.47
C SER A 365 16.80 13.21 21.79
N ILE A 366 16.41 12.40 20.81
CA ILE A 366 15.41 11.34 20.97
C ILE A 366 15.99 10.25 21.88
N GLN A 367 15.30 10.00 23.00
CA GLN A 367 15.69 8.99 24.00
C GLN A 367 14.85 7.72 23.93
N TYR A 368 13.66 7.79 23.33
CA TYR A 368 12.77 6.66 23.20
C TYR A 368 13.22 5.69 22.08
N PRO A 369 12.77 4.43 22.12
CA PRO A 369 12.97 3.45 21.06
C PRO A 369 12.57 3.97 19.67
N VAL A 370 13.43 3.76 18.68
CA VAL A 370 13.13 4.02 17.26
C VAL A 370 13.32 2.73 16.46
N VAL A 371 12.39 2.46 15.57
CA VAL A 371 12.41 1.31 14.66
C VAL A 371 12.37 1.79 13.21
N LEU A 372 13.17 1.18 12.35
CA LEU A 372 13.23 1.53 10.92
C LEU A 372 12.27 0.64 10.14
N ASP A 373 11.33 1.27 9.42
CA ASP A 373 10.33 0.64 8.56
C ASP A 373 10.63 0.98 7.09
N ASN A 374 11.79 0.54 6.58
CA ASN A 374 12.32 0.96 5.28
C ASN A 374 11.49 0.44 4.09
N ASP A 375 10.72 -0.63 4.33
CA ASP A 375 9.83 -1.27 3.36
C ASP A 375 8.36 -0.87 3.54
N TYR A 376 8.07 0.11 4.41
CA TYR A 376 6.70 0.61 4.67
C TYR A 376 5.74 -0.49 5.14
N SER A 377 6.23 -1.57 5.72
CA SER A 377 5.43 -2.74 6.10
C SER A 377 4.46 -2.38 7.22
N THR A 378 4.98 -1.73 8.27
CA THR A 378 4.17 -1.26 9.40
C THR A 378 3.31 -0.06 8.99
N TRP A 379 3.88 0.88 8.23
CA TRP A 379 3.17 2.00 7.62
C TRP A 379 1.90 1.56 6.85
N ASN A 380 2.04 0.55 5.98
CA ASN A 380 0.94 0.02 5.18
C ASN A 380 -0.07 -0.76 6.03
N ALA A 381 0.39 -1.54 7.02
CA ALA A 381 -0.49 -2.25 7.94
C ALA A 381 -1.38 -1.30 8.77
N LEU A 382 -0.87 -0.13 9.10
CA LEU A 382 -1.62 0.95 9.76
C LEU A 382 -2.58 1.69 8.81
N GLY A 383 -2.38 1.56 7.49
CA GLY A 383 -3.07 2.36 6.48
C GLY A 383 -2.65 3.83 6.54
N ASN A 384 -1.37 4.09 6.85
CA ASN A 384 -0.86 5.45 6.94
C ASN A 384 -0.58 6.08 5.57
N GLN A 385 -0.65 7.41 5.51
CA GLN A 385 -0.37 8.21 4.30
C GLN A 385 0.34 9.53 4.62
N PHE A 386 0.74 9.79 5.87
CA PHE A 386 1.18 11.12 6.31
C PHE A 386 2.38 11.06 7.26
N TRP A 387 3.21 12.10 7.17
CA TRP A 387 4.23 12.45 8.16
C TRP A 387 3.96 13.86 8.74
N PRO A 388 4.08 14.05 10.07
CA PRO A 388 4.04 13.02 11.10
C PRO A 388 2.64 12.44 11.28
N ARG A 389 2.51 11.31 11.97
CA ARG A 389 1.22 10.81 12.48
C ARG A 389 1.42 10.09 13.80
N LYS A 390 0.51 10.31 14.74
CA LYS A 390 0.59 9.78 16.11
C LYS A 390 -0.58 8.85 16.37
N TYR A 391 -0.28 7.63 16.84
CA TYR A 391 -1.29 6.70 17.34
C TYR A 391 -1.06 6.47 18.83
N LEU A 392 -2.07 6.75 19.65
CA LEU A 392 -2.07 6.39 21.05
C LEU A 392 -2.74 5.04 21.25
N ILE A 393 -2.01 4.11 21.82
CA ILE A 393 -2.40 2.74 22.07
C ILE A 393 -2.54 2.57 23.57
N ASP A 394 -3.68 2.03 24.01
CA ASP A 394 -3.92 1.76 25.41
C ASP A 394 -3.21 0.50 25.93
N ILE A 395 -3.35 0.22 27.22
CA ILE A 395 -2.75 -0.93 27.89
C ILE A 395 -3.20 -2.29 27.35
N ASP A 396 -4.28 -2.33 26.57
CA ASP A 396 -4.87 -3.54 26.00
C ASP A 396 -4.48 -3.74 24.52
N GLY A 397 -3.83 -2.75 23.91
CA GLY A 397 -3.38 -2.77 22.52
C GLY A 397 -4.38 -2.21 21.51
N TYR A 398 -5.32 -1.35 21.94
CA TYR A 398 -6.26 -0.67 21.05
C TYR A 398 -5.82 0.77 20.79
N ILE A 399 -5.98 1.21 19.54
CA ILE A 399 -5.73 2.60 19.13
C ILE A 399 -6.91 3.44 19.64
N ILE A 400 -6.68 4.23 20.69
CA ILE A 400 -7.68 5.05 21.38
C ILE A 400 -7.64 6.52 20.95
N TYR A 401 -6.55 6.95 20.32
CA TYR A 401 -6.39 8.27 19.71
C TYR A 401 -5.50 8.18 18.48
N ASP A 402 -5.82 8.99 17.46
CA ASP A 402 -5.16 9.05 16.15
C ASP A 402 -5.12 10.51 15.72
N HIS A 403 -3.94 11.01 15.41
CA HIS A 403 -3.75 12.37 14.97
C HIS A 403 -2.79 12.43 13.77
N ILE A 404 -3.29 13.02 12.69
CA ILE A 404 -2.59 13.20 11.42
C ILE A 404 -1.95 14.58 11.40
N GLY A 405 -0.65 14.63 11.08
CA GLY A 405 0.07 15.86 10.85
C GLY A 405 0.65 16.48 12.12
N GLU A 406 1.08 17.73 11.95
CA GLU A 406 1.62 18.60 12.99
C GLU A 406 0.50 19.36 13.71
N GLY A 407 0.63 19.51 15.03
CA GLY A 407 -0.32 20.27 15.85
C GLY A 407 -1.06 19.42 16.87
N GLU A 408 -2.16 19.99 17.39
CA GLU A 408 -3.03 19.44 18.45
C GLU A 408 -2.25 18.79 19.61
N TYR A 409 -1.17 19.47 20.03
CA TYR A 409 -0.27 18.96 21.06
C TYR A 409 -0.97 18.86 22.42
N GLU A 410 -1.82 19.84 22.75
CA GLU A 410 -2.56 19.85 24.01
C GLU A 410 -3.57 18.70 24.06
N GLU A 411 -4.28 18.46 22.96
CA GLU A 411 -5.25 17.38 22.80
C GLU A 411 -4.56 16.01 22.86
N THR A 412 -3.43 15.86 22.17
CA THR A 412 -2.61 14.63 22.20
C THR A 412 -2.14 14.35 23.63
N GLU A 413 -1.61 15.35 24.33
CA GLU A 413 -1.13 15.17 25.70
C GLU A 413 -2.26 14.86 26.68
N LYS A 414 -3.43 15.49 26.54
CA LYS A 414 -4.61 15.14 27.33
C LYS A 414 -5.06 13.70 27.07
N ALA A 415 -4.97 13.21 25.85
CA ALA A 415 -5.25 11.81 25.54
C ALA A 415 -4.26 10.87 26.25
N ILE A 416 -2.97 11.20 26.25
CA ILE A 416 -1.92 10.48 26.98
C ILE A 416 -2.24 10.45 28.48
N GLN A 417 -2.52 11.61 29.09
CA GLN A 417 -2.84 11.73 30.51
C GLN A 417 -4.06 10.88 30.89
N ASN A 418 -5.13 10.92 30.08
CA ASN A 418 -6.33 10.12 30.32
C ASN A 418 -6.05 8.61 30.25
N ALA A 419 -5.24 8.16 29.29
CA ALA A 419 -4.85 6.76 29.17
C ALA A 419 -3.99 6.29 30.35
N LEU A 420 -3.10 7.16 30.86
CA LEU A 420 -2.28 6.86 32.04
C LEU A 420 -3.13 6.80 33.32
N LYS A 421 -4.14 7.66 33.45
CA LYS A 421 -5.10 7.61 34.56
C LYS A 421 -5.94 6.34 34.55
N GLU A 422 -6.38 5.91 33.37
CA GLU A 422 -7.02 4.60 33.20
C GLU A 422 -6.10 3.47 33.69
N ARG A 423 -4.84 3.50 33.24
CA ARG A 423 -3.83 2.51 33.64
C ARG A 423 -3.65 2.48 35.15
N ALA A 424 -3.45 3.64 35.80
CA ALA A 424 -3.26 3.72 37.24
C ALA A 424 -4.47 3.14 37.99
N SER A 425 -5.69 3.50 37.58
CA SER A 425 -6.93 2.98 38.17
C SER A 425 -7.04 1.45 38.04
N ARG A 426 -6.77 0.90 36.86
CA ARG A 426 -6.84 -0.55 36.61
C ARG A 426 -5.75 -1.35 37.31
N MET A 427 -4.61 -0.74 37.60
CA MET A 427 -3.50 -1.37 38.31
C MET A 427 -3.54 -1.13 39.83
N GLY A 428 -4.55 -0.40 40.33
CA GLY A 428 -4.65 -0.07 41.76
C GLY A 428 -3.54 0.86 42.26
N MET A 429 -3.00 1.70 41.37
CA MET A 429 -1.96 2.69 41.68
C MET A 429 -2.59 4.06 41.98
N GLU A 430 -1.90 4.89 42.77
CA GLU A 430 -2.32 6.28 43.00
C GLU A 430 -2.24 7.10 41.70
N ASP A 431 -3.27 7.92 41.45
CA ASP A 431 -3.26 8.86 40.33
C ASP A 431 -2.31 10.03 40.65
N THR A 432 -1.11 9.96 40.09
CA THR A 432 -0.08 11.01 40.16
C THR A 432 0.11 11.73 38.82
N VAL A 433 -0.79 11.51 37.85
CA VAL A 433 -0.65 12.04 36.49
C VAL A 433 -0.92 13.54 36.48
N SER A 434 0.13 14.31 36.17
CA SER A 434 0.05 15.77 36.03
C SER A 434 -0.99 16.18 34.98
N THR A 435 -1.78 17.22 35.29
CA THR A 435 -2.78 17.80 34.37
C THR A 435 -2.25 18.96 33.53
N GLY A 436 -1.11 19.57 33.90
CA GLY A 436 -0.50 20.63 33.10
C GLY A 436 0.01 20.09 31.76
N THR A 437 -0.14 20.88 30.69
CA THR A 437 0.37 20.55 29.35
C THR A 437 1.76 21.12 29.11
N SER A 438 2.49 20.47 28.23
CA SER A 438 3.90 20.74 27.90
C SER A 438 3.97 21.80 26.81
N GLN A 439 4.93 22.72 26.95
CA GLN A 439 5.14 23.86 26.05
C GLN A 439 6.65 24.02 25.86
N PRO A 440 7.25 23.24 24.94
CA PRO A 440 8.70 23.25 24.77
C PRO A 440 9.18 24.61 24.27
N SER A 441 10.14 25.21 24.98
CA SER A 441 10.65 26.55 24.69
C SER A 441 11.40 26.68 23.36
N THR A 442 11.74 25.56 22.72
CA THR A 442 12.56 25.48 21.51
C THR A 442 11.74 25.39 20.22
N VAL A 443 10.41 25.40 20.30
CA VAL A 443 9.54 25.18 19.13
C VAL A 443 9.31 26.48 18.36
N VAL A 444 9.52 26.43 17.05
CA VAL A 444 9.06 27.47 16.12
C VAL A 444 7.57 27.27 15.89
N THR A 445 6.73 28.17 16.41
CA THR A 445 5.28 28.11 16.19
C THR A 445 4.96 28.49 14.75
N VAL A 446 4.20 27.61 14.08
CA VAL A 446 3.72 27.81 12.71
C VAL A 446 2.21 27.91 12.71
N ASP A 447 1.67 29.00 12.17
CA ASP A 447 0.27 29.12 11.81
C ASP A 447 0.05 28.47 10.43
N SER A 448 -0.35 27.20 10.46
CA SER A 448 -0.57 26.40 9.25
C SER A 448 -1.62 27.03 8.31
N SER A 449 -2.54 27.84 8.82
CA SER A 449 -3.55 28.51 8.01
C SER A 449 -2.96 29.60 7.11
N LYS A 450 -1.76 30.12 7.46
CA LYS A 450 -1.04 31.17 6.72
C LYS A 450 0.04 30.63 5.80
N VAL A 451 0.34 29.33 5.85
CA VAL A 451 1.22 28.66 4.89
C VAL A 451 0.39 28.27 3.68
N LYS A 452 0.62 28.90 2.52
CA LYS A 452 -0.14 28.64 1.28
C LYS A 452 0.67 27.85 0.23
N SER A 453 1.94 27.59 0.49
CA SER A 453 2.79 26.77 -0.37
C SER A 453 2.76 25.30 0.08
N PRO A 454 2.48 24.35 -0.83
CA PRO A 454 2.53 22.92 -0.55
C PRO A 454 3.98 22.45 -0.52
N GLU A 455 4.23 21.21 -0.08
CA GLU A 455 5.52 20.57 -0.32
C GLU A 455 5.78 20.40 -1.82
N VAL A 456 6.99 20.76 -2.26
CA VAL A 456 7.36 20.78 -3.69
C VAL A 456 8.52 19.84 -3.94
N TYR A 457 8.26 18.78 -4.70
CA TYR A 457 9.26 17.78 -5.09
C TYR A 457 10.00 18.15 -6.37
N PHE A 458 11.28 17.82 -6.41
CA PHE A 458 12.16 18.00 -7.58
C PHE A 458 12.30 16.72 -8.41
N GLY A 459 12.26 15.55 -7.76
CA GLY A 459 12.38 14.25 -8.41
C GLY A 459 11.24 13.93 -9.36
N SER A 460 11.55 13.24 -10.47
CA SER A 460 10.61 12.96 -11.56
C SER A 460 9.38 12.16 -11.12
N SER A 461 9.44 11.39 -10.03
CA SER A 461 8.28 10.63 -9.55
C SER A 461 7.17 11.53 -8.98
N ARG A 462 7.52 12.73 -8.50
CA ARG A 462 6.59 13.61 -7.74
C ARG A 462 6.66 15.09 -8.15
N ASN A 463 7.42 15.46 -9.19
CA ASN A 463 7.67 16.87 -9.56
C ASN A 463 6.52 17.55 -10.33
N HIS A 464 5.29 17.39 -9.86
CA HIS A 464 4.07 17.93 -10.48
C HIS A 464 4.06 19.47 -10.59
N TYR A 465 4.86 20.16 -9.78
CA TYR A 465 5.00 21.63 -9.78
C TYR A 465 6.10 22.14 -10.72
N LEU A 466 6.85 21.27 -11.40
CA LEU A 466 7.86 21.69 -12.37
C LEU A 466 7.19 22.34 -13.59
N ALA A 467 7.39 23.65 -13.74
CA ALA A 467 6.69 24.47 -14.72
C ALA A 467 7.49 24.79 -15.98
N ASN A 468 8.80 24.49 -15.98
CA ASN A 468 9.65 24.58 -17.16
C ASN A 468 10.39 23.25 -17.40
N GLY A 469 10.04 22.57 -18.48
CA GLY A 469 10.54 21.24 -18.80
C GLY A 469 9.40 20.22 -18.92
N THR A 470 9.74 18.94 -18.80
CA THR A 470 8.78 17.83 -18.82
C THR A 470 8.75 17.16 -17.44
N ALA A 471 7.70 17.46 -16.65
CA ALA A 471 7.43 16.79 -15.39
C ALA A 471 7.23 15.28 -15.62
N GLY A 472 7.61 14.45 -14.65
CA GLY A 472 7.54 12.98 -14.80
C GLY A 472 8.70 12.34 -15.57
N GLN A 473 9.54 13.12 -16.26
CA GLN A 473 10.61 12.60 -17.11
C GLN A 473 11.94 12.49 -16.37
N THR A 474 12.54 11.29 -16.40
CA THR A 474 13.93 11.05 -15.95
C THR A 474 14.94 11.43 -17.03
N GLY A 475 16.17 11.73 -16.60
CA GLY A 475 17.28 12.08 -17.48
C GLY A 475 17.59 13.58 -17.51
N GLU A 476 18.51 13.98 -18.38
CA GLU A 476 18.97 15.36 -18.44
C GLU A 476 18.00 16.28 -19.19
N GLN A 477 17.70 17.43 -18.59
CA GLN A 477 16.91 18.50 -19.17
C GLN A 477 17.68 19.82 -19.07
N THR A 478 17.73 20.59 -20.15
CA THR A 478 18.27 21.96 -20.13
C THR A 478 17.11 22.95 -20.12
N LEU A 479 17.05 23.75 -19.06
CA LEU A 479 15.87 24.51 -18.69
C LEU A 479 16.21 26.01 -18.59
N SER A 480 15.28 26.84 -19.05
CA SER A 480 15.38 28.30 -18.97
C SER A 480 14.29 28.85 -18.05
N VAL A 481 14.67 29.72 -17.12
CA VAL A 481 13.74 30.38 -16.21
C VAL A 481 13.01 31.51 -16.94
N PRO A 482 11.67 31.62 -16.82
CA PRO A 482 10.93 32.74 -17.41
C PRO A 482 11.18 34.05 -16.66
N SER A 483 10.85 35.19 -17.29
CA SER A 483 10.98 36.51 -16.65
C SER A 483 9.99 36.75 -15.51
N LYS A 484 8.90 35.98 -15.43
CA LYS A 484 7.91 36.03 -14.35
C LYS A 484 7.62 34.63 -13.84
N ALA A 485 7.73 34.45 -12.53
CA ALA A 485 7.41 33.20 -11.85
C ALA A 485 5.94 33.18 -11.39
N SER A 486 5.22 32.13 -11.73
CA SER A 486 3.88 31.88 -11.19
C SER A 486 3.93 31.35 -9.76
N PHE A 487 2.87 31.62 -9.00
CA PHE A 487 2.74 31.15 -7.62
C PHE A 487 2.72 29.62 -7.53
N ASN A 488 3.45 29.05 -6.57
CA ASN A 488 3.57 27.60 -6.37
C ASN A 488 4.01 26.82 -7.62
N GLN A 489 4.80 27.45 -8.48
CA GLN A 489 5.39 26.81 -9.67
C GLN A 489 6.92 26.84 -9.54
N LEU A 490 7.53 25.68 -9.75
CA LEU A 490 8.97 25.47 -9.67
C LEU A 490 9.61 25.70 -11.04
N TYR A 491 10.60 26.58 -11.09
CA TYR A 491 11.38 26.85 -12.28
C TYR A 491 12.85 26.53 -12.04
N LEU A 492 13.44 25.73 -12.93
CA LEU A 492 14.85 25.38 -12.90
C LEU A 492 15.59 26.04 -14.07
N GLY A 493 16.79 26.54 -13.82
CA GLY A 493 17.67 27.15 -14.82
C GLY A 493 18.95 26.35 -14.97
N GLY A 494 19.43 26.18 -16.20
CA GLY A 494 20.62 25.39 -16.52
C GLY A 494 20.31 23.94 -16.84
N THR A 495 21.34 23.08 -16.83
CA THR A 495 21.19 21.65 -17.13
C THR A 495 21.04 20.86 -15.83
N TRP A 496 19.97 20.07 -15.75
CA TRP A 496 19.59 19.27 -14.59
C TRP A 496 19.41 17.81 -14.99
N SER A 497 19.96 16.89 -14.20
CA SER A 497 19.66 15.46 -14.29
C SER A 497 18.51 15.14 -13.35
N MET A 498 17.36 14.74 -13.92
CA MET A 498 16.17 14.36 -13.17
C MET A 498 16.22 12.88 -12.82
N THR A 499 16.30 12.56 -11.53
CA THR A 499 16.15 11.20 -10.99
C THR A 499 14.74 11.03 -10.42
N PRO A 500 14.30 9.79 -10.09
CA PRO A 500 13.01 9.58 -9.43
C PRO A 500 12.82 10.38 -8.12
N GLU A 501 13.86 10.55 -7.31
CA GLU A 501 13.78 11.16 -5.97
C GLU A 501 14.22 12.64 -5.93
N TYR A 502 15.22 13.01 -6.71
CA TYR A 502 15.81 14.36 -6.71
C TYR A 502 16.20 14.86 -8.11
N ALA A 503 16.46 16.15 -8.22
CA ALA A 503 17.08 16.76 -9.39
C ALA A 503 18.51 17.22 -9.06
N GLU A 504 19.48 16.90 -9.91
CA GLU A 504 20.89 17.32 -9.74
C GLU A 504 21.33 18.30 -10.82
N ASN A 505 21.88 19.47 -10.45
CA ASN A 505 22.42 20.38 -11.45
C ASN A 505 23.78 19.89 -11.98
N LYS A 506 23.93 19.84 -13.31
CA LYS A 506 25.13 19.35 -14.01
C LYS A 506 26.11 20.45 -14.39
N SER A 507 25.68 21.70 -14.30
CA SER A 507 26.47 22.91 -14.55
C SER A 507 26.00 24.04 -13.65
N GLY A 508 26.47 25.27 -13.88
CA GLY A 508 25.89 26.44 -13.21
C GLY A 508 24.38 26.49 -13.45
N GLY A 509 23.59 26.71 -12.39
CA GLY A 509 22.15 26.63 -12.45
C GLY A 509 21.45 27.56 -11.48
N SER A 510 20.13 27.58 -11.57
CA SER A 510 19.29 28.36 -10.66
C SER A 510 17.99 27.65 -10.36
N ILE A 511 17.41 27.94 -9.21
CA ILE A 511 16.06 27.53 -8.83
C ILE A 511 15.26 28.80 -8.56
N VAL A 512 14.05 28.91 -9.11
CA VAL A 512 13.13 30.01 -8.83
C VAL A 512 11.78 29.45 -8.42
N PHE A 513 11.25 29.94 -7.31
CA PHE A 513 9.97 29.51 -6.76
C PHE A 513 9.26 30.67 -6.06
N SER A 514 8.00 30.94 -6.42
CA SER A 514 7.17 31.90 -5.69
C SER A 514 6.39 31.19 -4.60
N TYR A 515 6.61 31.58 -3.35
CA TYR A 515 6.06 30.96 -2.16
C TYR A 515 5.27 31.94 -1.31
N GLU A 516 4.43 31.42 -0.41
CA GLU A 516 3.74 32.19 0.62
C GLU A 516 3.77 31.42 1.94
N SER A 517 4.69 31.84 2.81
CA SER A 517 4.98 31.25 4.12
C SER A 517 5.87 32.21 4.91
N LYS A 518 6.21 31.86 6.15
CA LYS A 518 7.18 32.61 6.98
C LYS A 518 8.59 32.04 6.84
N ASN A 519 8.70 30.72 6.75
CA ASN A 519 9.97 30.01 6.70
C ASN A 519 10.02 29.08 5.48
N VAL A 520 11.19 29.00 4.84
CA VAL A 520 11.44 28.10 3.72
C VAL A 520 12.61 27.18 4.04
N TYR A 521 12.39 25.88 3.81
CA TYR A 521 13.37 24.84 4.00
C TYR A 521 13.54 24.05 2.71
N MET A 522 14.72 23.45 2.54
CA MET A 522 15.02 22.60 1.39
C MET A 522 15.72 21.34 1.86
N THR A 523 15.17 20.18 1.50
CA THR A 523 15.90 18.91 1.62
C THR A 523 16.82 18.80 0.42
N ALA A 524 18.12 18.76 0.69
CA ALA A 524 19.15 18.77 -0.35
C ALA A 524 20.39 17.98 0.09
N GLY A 525 21.25 17.66 -0.86
CA GLY A 525 22.55 17.02 -0.64
C GLY A 525 23.57 17.42 -1.70
N SER A 526 24.82 17.07 -1.47
CA SER A 526 25.89 17.18 -2.46
C SER A 526 27.07 16.28 -2.13
N ALA A 527 27.41 15.37 -3.04
CA ALA A 527 28.54 14.46 -2.87
C ALA A 527 29.89 15.17 -2.63
N LYS A 528 30.09 16.36 -3.21
CA LYS A 528 31.37 17.12 -3.12
C LYS A 528 31.25 18.42 -2.30
N GLY A 529 30.05 18.77 -1.89
CA GLY A 529 29.75 20.09 -1.36
C GLY A 529 29.58 21.13 -2.47
N VAL A 530 28.54 21.94 -2.39
CA VAL A 530 28.25 23.01 -3.35
C VAL A 530 27.83 24.27 -2.61
N GLU A 531 28.41 25.41 -2.98
CA GLU A 531 27.97 26.71 -2.47
C GLU A 531 26.73 27.16 -3.26
N ILE A 532 25.72 27.64 -2.54
CA ILE A 532 24.52 28.24 -3.10
C ILE A 532 24.34 29.65 -2.56
N GLU A 533 23.78 30.52 -3.40
CA GLU A 533 23.39 31.88 -3.04
C GLU A 533 21.87 31.98 -3.04
N ILE A 534 21.30 32.47 -1.94
CA ILE A 534 19.86 32.53 -1.71
C ILE A 534 19.41 33.99 -1.78
N TYR A 535 18.54 34.28 -2.75
CA TYR A 535 17.93 35.58 -2.96
C TYR A 535 16.43 35.51 -2.62
N LYS A 536 15.93 36.53 -1.92
CA LYS A 536 14.51 36.75 -1.66
C LYS A 536 14.12 38.09 -2.28
N ASP A 537 13.16 38.08 -3.21
CA ASP A 537 12.74 39.26 -3.96
C ASP A 537 13.93 40.01 -4.58
N ASP A 538 14.84 39.24 -5.20
CA ASP A 538 16.09 39.69 -5.82
C ASP A 538 17.15 40.33 -4.88
N VAL A 539 16.92 40.31 -3.57
CA VAL A 539 17.91 40.71 -2.56
C VAL A 539 18.64 39.46 -2.07
N LEU A 540 19.98 39.47 -2.10
CA LEU A 540 20.79 38.39 -1.53
C LEU A 540 20.60 38.33 -0.01
N VAL A 541 20.09 37.21 0.50
CA VAL A 541 19.83 37.00 1.92
C VAL A 541 20.99 36.25 2.58
N LYS A 542 21.48 35.18 1.94
CA LYS A 542 22.47 34.28 2.54
C LYS A 542 23.24 33.50 1.48
N LYS A 543 24.49 33.16 1.78
CA LYS A 543 25.25 32.11 1.08
C LYS A 543 25.46 30.93 2.01
N MET A 544 25.41 29.72 1.49
CA MET A 544 25.65 28.52 2.30
C MET A 544 26.18 27.35 1.47
N VAL A 545 26.82 26.41 2.13
CA VAL A 545 27.32 25.18 1.50
C VAL A 545 26.36 24.04 1.81
N ILE A 546 25.86 23.39 0.76
CA ILE A 546 25.10 22.15 0.86
C ILE A 546 26.07 20.99 0.71
N LYS A 547 26.01 20.01 1.62
CA LYS A 547 26.89 18.84 1.61
C LYS A 547 26.14 17.57 2.00
N ASP A 548 25.76 17.44 3.26
CA ASP A 548 25.04 16.26 3.75
C ASP A 548 23.62 16.24 3.17
N GLU A 549 23.07 15.05 2.91
CA GLU A 549 21.66 14.85 2.54
C GLU A 549 20.79 15.06 3.79
N THR A 550 20.21 16.26 3.92
CA THR A 550 19.42 16.66 5.09
C THR A 550 18.53 17.85 4.75
N LEU A 551 17.68 18.24 5.69
CA LEU A 551 16.93 19.48 5.65
C LEU A 551 17.81 20.69 5.97
N TYR A 552 17.76 21.72 5.13
CA TYR A 552 18.42 23.00 5.31
C TYR A 552 17.41 24.14 5.43
N SER A 553 17.61 25.04 6.39
CA SER A 553 16.82 26.26 6.49
C SER A 553 17.38 27.35 5.58
N LEU A 554 16.54 27.81 4.64
CA LEU A 554 16.91 28.79 3.62
C LEU A 554 16.49 30.21 4.02
N ILE A 555 15.22 30.38 4.40
CA ILE A 555 14.64 31.66 4.81
C ILE A 555 13.96 31.48 6.17
N GLN A 556 14.18 32.44 7.06
CA GLN A 556 13.49 32.56 8.34
C GLN A 556 13.07 34.01 8.54
N ASP A 557 11.80 34.32 8.27
CA ASP A 557 11.25 35.67 8.43
C ASP A 557 10.49 35.81 9.76
N ALA A 558 10.22 37.05 10.15
CA ALA A 558 9.39 37.34 11.34
C ALA A 558 7.89 37.15 11.05
N GLU A 559 7.46 37.54 9.84
CA GLU A 559 6.06 37.61 9.41
C GLU A 559 5.80 36.69 8.22
N TYR A 560 4.53 36.30 8.04
CA TYR A 560 4.08 35.57 6.86
C TYR A 560 3.98 36.51 5.66
N GLY A 561 4.47 36.07 4.51
CA GLY A 561 4.40 36.88 3.30
C GLY A 561 4.56 36.06 2.03
N LYS A 562 4.18 36.68 0.92
CA LYS A 562 4.38 36.13 -0.42
C LYS A 562 5.64 36.72 -1.03
N HIS A 563 6.55 35.84 -1.44
CA HIS A 563 7.89 36.22 -1.90
C HIS A 563 8.31 35.36 -3.10
N ILE A 564 9.39 35.79 -3.78
CA ILE A 564 10.08 35.02 -4.80
C ILE A 564 11.43 34.57 -4.22
N LEU A 565 11.59 33.25 -4.09
CA LEU A 565 12.87 32.61 -3.80
C LEU A 565 13.63 32.41 -5.11
N ARG A 566 14.89 32.87 -5.16
CA ARG A 566 15.83 32.54 -6.22
C ARG A 566 17.12 32.00 -5.62
N ILE A 567 17.46 30.75 -5.93
CA ILE A 567 18.72 30.12 -5.54
C ILE A 567 19.64 30.11 -6.77
N VAL A 568 20.86 30.64 -6.63
CA VAL A 568 21.89 30.57 -7.66
C VAL A 568 22.94 29.56 -7.23
N ILE A 569 23.31 28.69 -8.16
CA ILE A 569 24.20 27.56 -7.92
C ILE A 569 25.37 27.68 -8.91
N PRO A 570 26.51 28.25 -8.51
CA PRO A 570 27.59 28.57 -9.44
C PRO A 570 28.25 27.35 -10.09
N ARG A 571 28.15 26.18 -9.46
CA ARG A 571 28.82 24.93 -9.90
C ARG A 571 27.89 23.73 -9.81
N ALA A 572 28.19 22.68 -10.57
CA ALA A 572 27.45 21.42 -10.53
C ALA A 572 27.47 20.74 -9.15
N GLY A 573 26.43 19.94 -8.87
CA GLY A 573 26.45 18.96 -7.77
C GLY A 573 25.48 19.20 -6.61
N LEU A 574 24.54 20.13 -6.71
CA LEU A 574 23.39 20.23 -5.80
C LEU A 574 22.37 19.16 -6.18
N GLN A 575 22.06 18.26 -5.25
CA GLN A 575 20.94 17.34 -5.31
C GLN A 575 19.78 17.95 -4.53
N ALA A 576 18.73 18.42 -5.21
CA ALA A 576 17.55 19.01 -4.58
C ALA A 576 16.42 17.97 -4.54
N PHE A 577 15.86 17.71 -3.35
CA PHE A 577 14.79 16.73 -3.14
C PHE A 577 13.43 17.45 -3.02
N THR A 578 13.29 18.34 -2.03
CA THR A 578 12.03 19.06 -1.75
C THR A 578 12.25 20.49 -1.27
N PHE A 579 11.24 21.33 -1.50
CA PHE A 579 10.97 22.49 -0.64
C PHE A 579 9.83 22.17 0.33
N THR A 580 10.02 22.59 1.58
CA THR A 580 9.01 22.56 2.64
C THR A 580 8.93 23.91 3.35
N PHE A 581 7.84 24.16 4.07
CA PHE A 581 7.46 25.49 4.51
C PHE A 581 7.04 25.50 5.99
N GLY A 582 7.05 26.69 6.60
CA GLY A 582 6.54 26.90 7.95
C GLY A 582 6.47 28.36 8.33
#